data_AF-X0AS52-F1
#
_entry.id   AF-X0AS52-F1
#
_cell.length_a   1.000
_cell.length_b   1.000
_cell.length_c   1.000
_cell.angle_alpha   90.00
_cell.angle_beta   90.00
_cell.angle_gamma   90.00
#
_symmetry.space_group_name_H-M   'P 1'
#
loop_
_entity.id
_entity.type
_entity.pdbx_description
1 polymer ?
#
loop_
_entity_poly.entity_id
_entity_poly.type
_entity_poly.pdbx_seq_one_letter_code
_entity_poly.pdbx_strand_id
1 'polypeptide(L)'
;MGVAVIAYFILPDFPSNTSRLKFSQAEIDLAIQRLQHNRPQVHTEDEAKLGHWKAFKLSMTNWRTWFFVVGYMAIMGSSTLSYFYPTLVKRLGYESTTAQYMTIPIFGVAFVVTALTGYFVDKKSQWRGVILCAWMSIAMLCAIIICVVYNFKARYALLVIMAAAL
;
A
#
# COMPACT_ATOMS: atom_id res chain seq x y z
N MET A 1 2.26 8.69 18.82
CA MET A 1 3.23 9.59 19.48
C MET A 1 4.17 8.88 20.45
N GLY A 2 3.70 8.00 21.35
CA GLY A 2 4.59 7.28 22.30
C GLY A 2 5.61 6.33 21.66
N VAL A 3 5.26 5.68 20.55
CA VAL A 3 6.17 4.76 19.83
C VAL A 3 7.34 5.51 19.17
N ALA A 4 7.18 6.78 18.81
CA ALA A 4 8.24 7.59 18.20
C ALA A 4 9.34 7.96 19.21
N VAL A 5 8.97 8.21 20.47
CA VAL A 5 9.94 8.50 21.55
C VAL A 5 10.76 7.26 21.90
N ILE A 6 10.11 6.10 21.94
CA ILE A 6 10.78 4.82 22.18
C ILE A 6 11.65 4.44 20.97
N ALA A 7 11.17 4.67 19.74
CA ALA A 7 11.95 4.46 18.52
C ALA A 7 13.19 5.35 18.47
N TYR A 8 13.14 6.61 18.92
CA TYR A 8 14.32 7.47 19.00
C TYR A 8 15.43 6.87 19.90
N PHE A 9 15.07 6.10 20.92
CA PHE A 9 16.03 5.49 21.83
C PHE A 9 16.53 4.10 21.37
N ILE A 10 15.70 3.38 20.60
CA ILE A 10 15.96 2.00 20.17
C ILE A 10 16.55 1.94 18.76
N LEU A 11 16.15 2.82 17.84
CA LEU A 11 16.68 2.83 16.48
C LEU A 11 18.08 3.47 16.49
N PRO A 12 19.14 2.76 16.08
CA PRO A 12 20.42 3.39 15.80
C PRO A 12 20.26 4.30 14.59
N ASP A 13 20.52 5.60 14.79
CA ASP A 13 20.63 6.55 13.69
C ASP A 13 21.77 6.13 12.73
N PHE A 14 21.59 6.45 11.45
CA PHE A 14 22.48 6.12 10.33
C PHE A 14 23.98 6.12 10.72
N PRO A 15 24.80 5.18 10.18
CA PRO A 15 26.21 4.98 10.57
C PRO A 15 27.12 6.22 10.48
N SER A 16 26.66 7.30 9.84
CA SER A 16 27.36 8.58 9.78
C SER A 16 27.13 9.52 10.98
N ASN A 17 26.13 9.26 11.83
CA ASN A 17 25.80 10.09 13.00
C ASN A 17 25.72 9.28 14.31
N THR A 18 25.94 7.97 14.26
CA THR A 18 25.98 7.14 15.47
C THR A 18 27.25 7.51 16.25
N SER A 19 27.04 8.14 17.40
CA SER A 19 28.11 8.47 18.33
C SER A 19 28.98 7.24 18.58
N ARG A 20 30.30 7.36 18.37
CA ARG A 20 31.35 6.34 18.60
C ARG A 20 31.34 5.70 20.00
N LEU A 21 30.41 6.10 20.87
CA LEU A 21 30.22 5.66 22.25
C LEU A 21 29.41 4.37 22.40
N LYS A 22 28.61 3.92 21.39
CA LYS A 22 27.71 2.76 21.55
C LYS A 22 28.11 1.48 20.79
N PHE A 23 29.00 1.55 19.81
CA PHE A 23 29.36 0.41 18.96
C PHE A 23 30.86 0.39 18.65
N SER A 24 31.45 -0.80 18.60
CA SER A 24 32.84 -0.98 18.16
C SER A 24 32.95 -0.74 16.65
N GLN A 25 34.12 -0.29 16.19
CA GLN A 25 34.38 0.02 14.77
C GLN A 25 34.01 -1.16 13.84
N ALA A 26 34.25 -2.39 14.29
CA ALA A 26 33.94 -3.62 13.56
C ALA A 26 32.43 -3.89 13.44
N GLU A 27 31.62 -3.50 14.42
CA GLU A 27 30.16 -3.68 14.38
C GLU A 27 29.49 -2.65 13.48
N ILE A 28 30.05 -1.43 13.42
CA ILE A 28 29.62 -0.39 12.49
C ILE A 28 29.90 -0.84 11.05
N ASP A 29 31.10 -1.35 10.78
CA ASP A 29 31.46 -1.86 9.45
C ASP A 29 30.58 -3.05 9.04
N LEU A 30 30.27 -3.95 9.98
CA LEU A 30 29.39 -5.09 9.72
C LEU A 30 27.92 -4.67 9.53
N ALA A 31 27.46 -3.62 10.22
CA ALA A 31 26.15 -3.01 10.00
C ALA A 31 26.08 -2.30 8.63
N ILE A 32 27.14 -1.61 8.21
CA ILE A 32 27.26 -1.00 6.89
C ILE A 32 27.22 -2.08 5.80
N GLN A 33 27.99 -3.16 5.96
CA GLN A 33 27.99 -4.28 5.00
C GLN A 33 26.61 -4.94 4.91
N ARG A 34 25.91 -5.13 6.05
CA ARG A 34 24.53 -5.65 6.05
C ARG A 34 23.54 -4.69 5.42
N LEU A 35 23.68 -3.38 5.64
CA LEU A 35 22.85 -2.35 5.00
C LEU A 35 23.08 -2.28 3.49
N GLN A 36 24.32 -2.46 3.03
CA GLN A 36 24.67 -2.53 1.61
C GLN A 36 24.15 -3.81 0.98
N HIS A 37 24.24 -4.94 1.68
CA HIS A 37 23.76 -6.25 1.20
C HIS A 37 22.21 -6.36 1.21
N ASN A 38 21.54 -5.77 2.20
CA ASN A 38 20.08 -5.74 2.32
C ASN A 38 19.42 -4.56 1.59
N ARG A 39 20.18 -3.72 0.86
CA ARG A 39 19.58 -2.79 -0.10
C ARG A 39 19.20 -3.60 -1.33
N PRO A 40 17.91 -3.93 -1.56
CA PRO A 40 17.51 -4.44 -2.87
C PRO A 40 17.92 -3.38 -3.87
N GLN A 41 18.75 -3.76 -4.84
CA GLN A 41 19.33 -2.95 -5.91
C GLN A 41 18.43 -1.79 -6.37
N VAL A 42 18.43 -0.70 -5.61
CA VAL A 42 18.12 0.60 -6.14
C VAL A 42 19.43 0.96 -6.81
N HIS A 43 19.44 0.98 -8.14
CA HIS A 43 20.44 1.72 -8.92
C HIS A 43 20.37 3.19 -8.45
N THR A 44 20.96 3.46 -7.30
CA THR A 44 21.46 4.77 -6.95
C THR A 44 22.96 4.58 -7.08
N GLU A 45 23.39 4.60 -8.34
CA GLU A 45 24.75 5.01 -8.68
C GLU A 45 25.08 6.23 -7.83
N ASP A 46 26.33 6.31 -7.39
CA ASP A 46 26.92 7.25 -6.44
C ASP A 46 26.50 8.72 -6.61
N GLU A 47 25.27 9.08 -6.24
CA GLU A 47 24.78 10.45 -6.35
C GLU A 47 25.04 11.17 -5.04
N ALA A 48 26.20 11.82 -5.01
CA ALA A 48 26.58 12.87 -4.09
C ALA A 48 25.37 13.75 -3.75
N LYS A 49 24.94 13.74 -2.47
CA LYS A 49 23.89 14.57 -1.85
C LYS A 49 23.22 15.55 -2.83
N LEU A 50 22.32 15.05 -3.68
CA LEU A 50 21.55 15.88 -4.59
C LEU A 50 20.78 16.91 -3.76
N GLY A 51 20.99 18.20 -4.00
CA GLY A 51 20.22 19.24 -3.32
C GLY A 51 18.72 19.00 -3.50
N HIS A 52 17.92 19.24 -2.44
CA HIS A 52 16.49 18.94 -2.40
C HIS A 52 15.72 19.38 -3.65
N TRP A 53 16.10 20.53 -4.22
CA TRP A 53 15.51 21.08 -5.44
C TRP A 53 15.80 20.28 -6.71
N LYS A 54 17.03 19.74 -6.84
CA LYS A 54 17.44 18.92 -8.00
C LYS A 54 16.80 17.53 -7.92
N ALA A 55 16.72 16.95 -6.73
CA ALA A 55 16.00 15.69 -6.48
C ALA A 55 14.49 15.82 -6.75
N PHE A 56 13.88 16.96 -6.39
CA PHE A 56 12.49 17.26 -6.69
C PHE A 56 12.22 17.33 -8.19
N LYS A 57 13.04 18.08 -8.94
CA LYS A 57 12.93 18.15 -10.41
C LYS A 57 13.11 16.77 -11.05
N LEU A 58 14.11 16.01 -10.63
CA LEU A 58 14.35 14.65 -11.13
C LEU A 58 13.14 13.73 -10.86
N SER A 59 12.51 13.86 -9.68
CA SER A 59 11.33 13.08 -9.32
C SER A 59 10.11 13.44 -10.15
N MET A 60 9.93 14.72 -10.50
CA MET A 60 8.85 15.20 -11.38
C MET A 60 9.04 14.78 -12.84
N THR A 61 10.27 14.65 -13.32
CA THR A 61 10.56 14.21 -14.70
C THR A 61 10.45 12.70 -14.85
N ASN A 62 10.57 11.93 -13.76
CA ASN A 62 10.52 10.48 -13.83
C ASN A 62 9.09 9.96 -14.04
N TRP A 63 8.86 9.33 -15.20
CA TRP A 63 7.57 8.77 -15.60
C TRP A 63 7.04 7.71 -14.62
N ARG A 64 7.93 6.96 -13.96
CA ARG A 64 7.55 5.92 -12.99
C ARG A 64 6.89 6.54 -11.75
N THR A 65 7.35 7.72 -11.33
CA THR A 65 6.76 8.46 -10.20
C THR A 65 5.31 8.83 -10.48
N TRP A 66 5.01 9.27 -11.70
CA TRP A 66 3.63 9.61 -12.10
C TRP A 66 2.69 8.41 -12.04
N PHE A 67 3.13 7.22 -12.44
CA PHE A 67 2.33 6.00 -12.27
C PHE A 67 2.01 5.69 -10.81
N PHE A 68 2.97 5.86 -9.90
CA PHE A 68 2.72 5.71 -8.46
C PHE A 68 1.75 6.78 -7.94
N VAL A 69 1.88 8.03 -8.37
CA VAL A 69 0.99 9.13 -7.96
C VAL A 69 -0.44 8.88 -8.42
N VAL A 70 -0.64 8.49 -9.68
CA VAL A 70 -1.97 8.18 -10.22
C VAL A 70 -2.57 6.96 -9.52
N GLY A 71 -1.78 5.91 -9.32
CA GLY A 71 -2.22 4.73 -8.57
C GLY A 71 -2.64 5.08 -7.14
N TYR A 72 -1.84 5.91 -6.45
CA TYR A 72 -2.18 6.38 -5.11
C TYR A 72 -3.48 7.20 -5.09
N MET A 73 -3.66 8.12 -6.04
CA MET A 73 -4.90 8.91 -6.15
C MET A 73 -6.13 8.03 -6.43
N ALA A 74 -5.97 6.99 -7.25
CA ALA A 74 -7.04 6.03 -7.51
C ALA A 74 -7.39 5.18 -6.27
N ILE A 75 -6.41 4.77 -5.46
CA ILE A 75 -6.64 4.09 -4.17
C ILE A 75 -7.37 5.02 -3.18
N MET A 76 -6.97 6.29 -3.11
CA MET A 76 -7.65 7.28 -2.26
C MET A 76 -9.10 7.54 -2.72
N GLY A 77 -9.33 7.58 -4.04
CA GLY A 77 -10.67 7.68 -4.61
C GLY A 77 -11.54 6.46 -4.29
N SER A 78 -10.98 5.25 -4.40
CA SER A 78 -11.70 4.01 -4.11
C SER A 78 -12.00 3.82 -2.62
N SER A 79 -11.12 4.32 -1.74
CA SER A 79 -11.37 4.41 -0.30
C SER A 79 -12.61 5.26 0.01
N THR A 80 -12.87 6.28 -0.82
CA THR A 80 -14.07 7.11 -0.68
C THR A 80 -15.35 6.33 -1.02
N LEU A 81 -15.32 5.46 -2.05
CA LEU A 81 -16.44 4.57 -2.39
C LEU A 81 -16.77 3.59 -1.26
N SER A 82 -15.77 3.15 -0.50
CA SER A 82 -15.96 2.22 0.62
C SER A 82 -16.82 2.81 1.74
N TYR A 83 -16.80 4.13 1.94
CA TYR A 83 -17.72 4.79 2.88
C TYR A 83 -19.19 4.73 2.43
N PHE A 84 -19.45 4.54 1.14
CA PHE A 84 -20.81 4.40 0.61
C PHE A 84 -21.31 2.96 0.59
N TYR A 85 -20.53 1.97 1.02
CA TYR A 85 -20.99 0.57 1.09
C TYR A 85 -22.28 0.37 1.89
N PRO A 86 -22.45 0.95 3.10
CA PRO A 86 -23.69 0.79 3.86
C PRO A 86 -24.89 1.37 3.10
N THR A 87 -24.71 2.49 2.41
CA THR A 87 -25.73 3.14 1.59
C THR A 87 -26.08 2.31 0.36
N LEU A 88 -25.08 1.71 -0.30
CA LEU A 88 -25.26 0.82 -1.44
C LEU A 88 -26.02 -0.44 -1.03
N VAL A 89 -25.64 -1.07 0.08
CA VAL A 89 -26.30 -2.26 0.62
C VAL A 89 -27.74 -1.95 1.08
N LYS A 90 -27.99 -0.77 1.66
CA LYS A 90 -29.34 -0.31 1.98
C LYS A 90 -30.21 -0.14 0.72
N ARG A 91 -29.64 0.36 -0.38
CA ARG A 91 -30.33 0.43 -1.69
C ARG A 91 -30.58 -0.95 -2.32
N LEU A 92 -29.94 -2.01 -1.83
CA LEU A 92 -30.21 -3.39 -2.23
C LEU A 92 -31.46 -3.99 -1.55
N GLY A 93 -32.25 -3.19 -0.82
CA GLY A 93 -33.49 -3.63 -0.18
C GLY A 93 -33.32 -4.18 1.24
N TYR A 94 -32.11 -4.09 1.80
CA TYR A 94 -31.86 -4.48 3.19
C TYR A 94 -32.17 -3.34 4.14
N GLU A 95 -32.86 -3.67 5.24
CA GLU A 95 -33.10 -2.75 6.34
C GLU A 95 -31.78 -2.21 6.91
N SER A 96 -31.78 -0.96 7.41
CA SER A 96 -30.54 -0.25 7.80
C SER A 96 -29.67 -1.04 8.79
N THR A 97 -30.30 -1.79 9.69
CA THR A 97 -29.64 -2.67 10.67
C THR A 97 -28.99 -3.87 9.98
N THR A 98 -29.71 -4.57 9.10
CA THR A 98 -29.21 -5.72 8.33
C THR A 98 -28.10 -5.32 7.35
N ALA A 99 -28.15 -4.11 6.80
CA ALA A 99 -27.14 -3.58 5.90
C ALA A 99 -25.76 -3.45 6.58
N GLN A 100 -25.71 -3.06 7.86
CA GLN A 100 -24.47 -3.01 8.64
C GLN A 100 -23.93 -4.42 8.94
N TYR A 101 -24.79 -5.38 9.24
CA TYR A 101 -24.33 -6.77 9.43
C TYR A 101 -23.73 -7.36 8.15
N MET A 102 -24.24 -6.97 6.98
CA MET A 102 -23.73 -7.43 5.69
C MET A 102 -22.39 -6.80 5.26
N THR A 103 -21.94 -5.70 5.87
CA THR A 103 -20.62 -5.12 5.59
C THR A 103 -19.49 -5.85 6.33
N ILE A 104 -19.77 -6.48 7.47
CA ILE A 104 -18.80 -7.27 8.24
C ILE A 104 -18.12 -8.35 7.38
N PRO A 105 -18.86 -9.25 6.68
CA PRO A 105 -18.23 -10.26 5.83
C PRO A 105 -17.51 -9.64 4.61
N ILE A 106 -17.94 -8.48 4.10
CA ILE A 106 -17.24 -7.77 3.02
C ILE A 106 -15.82 -7.41 3.48
N PHE A 107 -15.70 -6.74 4.63
CA PHE A 107 -14.39 -6.36 5.17
C PHE A 107 -13.56 -7.56 5.65
N GLY A 108 -14.21 -8.61 6.17
CA GLY A 108 -13.53 -9.83 6.57
C GLY A 108 -12.84 -10.55 5.41
N VAL A 109 -13.55 -10.72 4.27
CA VAL A 109 -12.96 -11.30 3.06
C VAL A 109 -11.86 -10.39 2.49
N ALA A 110 -12.10 -9.08 2.46
CA ALA A 110 -11.10 -8.12 2.01
C ALA A 110 -9.80 -8.24 2.82
N PHE A 111 -9.89 -8.28 4.15
CA PHE A 111 -8.72 -8.43 5.02
C PHE A 111 -7.90 -9.69 4.71
N VAL A 112 -8.56 -10.84 4.57
CA VAL A 112 -7.88 -12.11 4.27
C VAL A 112 -7.19 -12.08 2.91
N VAL A 113 -7.87 -11.56 1.88
CA VAL A 113 -7.32 -11.47 0.52
C VAL A 113 -6.15 -10.48 0.47
N THR A 114 -6.26 -9.33 1.12
CA THR A 114 -5.17 -8.35 1.20
C THR A 114 -3.97 -8.91 1.96
N ALA A 115 -4.19 -9.63 3.06
CA ALA A 115 -3.11 -10.27 3.83
C ALA A 115 -2.36 -11.35 3.01
N LEU A 116 -3.11 -12.20 2.31
CA LEU A 116 -2.53 -13.22 1.43
C LEU A 116 -1.75 -12.58 0.28
N THR A 117 -2.36 -11.60 -0.39
CA THR A 117 -1.72 -10.86 -1.48
C THR A 117 -0.44 -10.19 -0.99
N GLY A 118 -0.46 -9.54 0.19
CA GLY A 118 0.72 -8.96 0.82
C GLY A 118 1.83 -9.98 1.06
N TYR A 119 1.50 -11.16 1.59
CA TYR A 119 2.46 -12.24 1.78
C TYR A 119 3.11 -12.71 0.47
N PHE A 120 2.32 -12.86 -0.60
CA PHE A 120 2.83 -13.25 -1.93
C PHE A 120 3.69 -12.15 -2.57
N VAL A 121 3.29 -10.89 -2.41
CA VAL A 121 3.98 -9.68 -2.90
C VAL A 121 5.32 -9.49 -2.20
N ASP A 122 5.40 -9.79 -0.90
CA ASP A 122 6.65 -9.76 -0.13
C ASP A 122 7.61 -10.86 -0.52
N LYS A 123 7.09 -12.07 -0.77
CA LYS A 123 7.92 -13.19 -1.26
C LYS A 123 8.45 -12.96 -2.68
N LYS A 124 7.74 -12.20 -3.51
CA LYS A 124 8.12 -11.89 -4.91
C LYS A 124 8.23 -10.38 -5.15
N SER A 125 9.18 -9.74 -4.46
CA SER A 125 9.43 -8.29 -4.52
C SER A 125 9.63 -7.72 -5.96
N GLN A 126 10.08 -8.55 -6.90
CA GLN A 126 10.28 -8.17 -8.31
C GLN A 126 8.97 -7.91 -9.07
N TRP A 127 7.85 -8.52 -8.65
CA TRP A 127 6.55 -8.49 -9.36
C TRP A 127 5.52 -7.57 -8.70
N ARG A 128 5.92 -6.83 -7.65
CA ARG A 128 5.01 -5.98 -6.85
C ARG A 128 4.20 -5.01 -7.71
N GLY A 129 4.85 -4.35 -8.67
CA GLY A 129 4.17 -3.40 -9.56
C GLY A 129 3.12 -4.04 -10.47
N VAL A 130 3.39 -5.24 -11.00
CA VAL A 130 2.44 -5.95 -11.89
C VAL A 130 1.23 -6.45 -11.11
N ILE A 131 1.46 -6.98 -9.91
CA ILE A 131 0.38 -7.45 -9.03
C ILE A 131 -0.52 -6.28 -8.61
N LEU A 132 0.06 -5.14 -8.24
CA LEU A 132 -0.70 -3.93 -7.93
C LEU A 132 -1.54 -3.45 -9.12
N CYS A 133 -0.94 -3.34 -10.31
CA CYS A 133 -1.69 -2.96 -11.52
C CYS A 133 -2.84 -3.92 -11.84
N ALA A 134 -2.62 -5.23 -11.66
CA ALA A 134 -3.66 -6.23 -11.86
C ALA A 134 -4.82 -6.04 -10.87
N TRP A 135 -4.54 -5.85 -9.59
CA TRP A 135 -5.57 -5.60 -8.56
C TRP A 135 -6.37 -4.34 -8.84
N MET A 136 -5.70 -3.24 -9.22
CA MET A 136 -6.38 -2.00 -9.61
C MET A 136 -7.29 -2.18 -10.84
N SER A 137 -6.85 -2.96 -11.83
CA SER A 137 -7.66 -3.24 -13.02
C SER A 137 -8.92 -4.06 -12.69
N ILE A 138 -8.80 -5.04 -11.79
CA ILE A 138 -9.92 -5.87 -11.33
C ILE A 138 -10.91 -5.01 -10.54
N ALA A 139 -10.42 -4.14 -9.65
CA ALA A 139 -11.26 -3.20 -8.90
C ALA A 139 -12.05 -2.27 -9.85
N MET A 140 -11.38 -1.72 -10.87
CA MET A 140 -12.02 -0.86 -11.87
C MET A 140 -13.11 -1.60 -12.66
N LEU A 141 -12.83 -2.82 -13.12
CA LEU A 141 -13.81 -3.64 -13.84
C LEU A 141 -15.03 -3.96 -12.96
N CYS A 142 -14.81 -4.35 -11.70
CA CYS A 142 -15.89 -4.63 -10.76
C CYS A 142 -16.78 -3.40 -10.52
N ALA A 143 -16.17 -2.22 -10.36
CA ALA A 143 -16.90 -0.96 -10.21
C ALA A 143 -17.79 -0.65 -11.43
N ILE A 144 -17.28 -0.86 -12.65
CA ILE A 144 -18.05 -0.67 -13.89
C ILE A 144 -19.23 -1.66 -13.96
N ILE A 145 -18.99 -2.94 -13.65
CA ILE A 145 -20.02 -3.98 -13.72
C ILE A 145 -21.15 -3.73 -12.70
N ILE A 146 -20.83 -3.23 -11.50
CA ILE A 146 -21.85 -2.88 -10.48
C ILE A 146 -22.85 -1.84 -11.00
N CYS A 147 -22.38 -0.88 -11.81
CA CYS A 147 -23.25 0.14 -12.41
C CYS A 147 -24.24 -0.44 -13.43
N VAL A 148 -23.91 -1.56 -14.09
CA VAL A 148 -24.71 -2.15 -15.17
C VAL A 148 -25.63 -3.27 -14.66
N VAL A 149 -25.19 -4.06 -13.68
CA VAL A 149 -25.96 -5.21 -13.19
C VAL A 149 -27.00 -4.76 -12.17
N TYR A 150 -28.28 -5.11 -12.34
CA TYR A 150 -29.37 -4.77 -11.40
C TYR A 150 -29.74 -5.90 -10.43
N ASN A 151 -29.15 -7.09 -10.58
CA ASN A 151 -29.40 -8.23 -9.70
C ASN A 151 -28.78 -8.01 -8.31
N PHE A 152 -29.59 -8.10 -7.25
CA PHE A 152 -29.17 -7.83 -5.87
C PHE A 152 -28.03 -8.73 -5.38
N LYS A 153 -28.12 -10.04 -5.64
CA LYS A 153 -27.08 -11.03 -5.26
C LYS A 153 -25.76 -10.79 -6.00
N ALA A 154 -25.84 -10.47 -7.30
CA ALA A 154 -24.67 -10.22 -8.12
C ALA A 154 -23.96 -8.91 -7.71
N ARG A 155 -24.71 -7.84 -7.42
CA ARG A 155 -24.14 -6.60 -6.88
C ARG A 155 -23.40 -6.84 -5.57
N TYR A 156 -23.98 -7.61 -4.65
CA TYR A 156 -23.33 -7.92 -3.38
C TYR A 156 -22.01 -8.67 -3.55
N ALA A 157 -21.97 -9.71 -4.38
CA ALA A 157 -20.75 -10.46 -4.68
C ALA A 157 -19.66 -9.56 -5.30
N LEU A 158 -20.05 -8.67 -6.22
CA LEU A 158 -19.12 -7.72 -6.85
C LEU A 158 -18.57 -6.69 -5.85
N LEU A 159 -19.37 -6.24 -4.87
CA LEU A 159 -18.90 -5.36 -3.80
C LEU A 159 -17.85 -6.04 -2.91
N VAL A 160 -18.00 -7.34 -2.62
CA VAL A 160 -17.00 -8.13 -1.89
C VAL A 160 -15.69 -8.20 -2.67
N ILE A 161 -15.76 -8.51 -3.96
CA ILE A 161 -14.56 -8.61 -4.82
C ILE A 161 -13.89 -7.24 -4.96
N MET A 162 -14.67 -6.17 -5.14
CA MET A 162 -14.14 -4.80 -5.23
C MET A 162 -13.45 -4.37 -3.94
N ALA A 163 -14.01 -4.70 -2.77
CA ALA A 163 -13.39 -4.40 -1.49
C ALA A 163 -12.09 -5.18 -1.26
N ALA A 164 -12.00 -6.43 -1.75
CA ALA A 164 -10.80 -7.25 -1.66
C ALA A 164 -9.69 -6.87 -2.65
N ALA A 165 -10.04 -6.13 -3.70
CA ALA A 165 -9.12 -5.64 -4.72
C ALA A 165 -8.51 -4.26 -4.39
N LEU A 166 -8.93 -3.66 -3.28
CA LEU A 166 -8.46 -2.34 -2.81
C LEU A 166 -7.11 -2.40 -2.09
#